data_AF-A0A7X9XJ64-F1
#
_entry.id   AF-A0A7X9XJ64-F1
#
_cell.length_a   1.000
_cell.length_b   1.000
_cell.length_c   1.000
_cell.angle_alpha   90.00
_cell.angle_beta   90.00
_cell.angle_gamma   90.00
#
_symmetry.space_group_name_H-M   'P 1'
#
loop_
_entity.id
_entity.type
_entity.pdbx_description
1 polymer ?
#
loop_
_entity_poly.entity_id
_entity_poly.type
_entity_poly.pdbx_seq_one_letter_code
_entity_poly.pdbx_strand_id
1 'polypeptide(L)'
;PKAFELVFNNDGPEVLRLIDKVRSSGARIFINSLWPELCGGHDDDRAVELHEPDESWGWIIGRGAKLIQTDRPALLLDYLRAKKLHN
;
A
#
# COMPACT_ATOMS: atom_id res chain seq x y z
N PRO A 1 12.11 -15.50 2.06
CA PRO A 1 11.98 -14.31 2.94
C PRO A 1 10.57 -14.29 3.53
N LYS A 2 10.41 -13.85 4.79
CA LYS A 2 9.10 -13.74 5.44
C LYS A 2 8.42 -12.43 4.99
N ALA A 3 7.11 -12.46 4.85
CA ALA A 3 6.28 -11.29 4.59
C ALA A 3 5.33 -11.08 5.76
N PHE A 4 5.03 -9.83 6.09
CA PHE A 4 4.02 -9.45 7.07
C PHE A 4 2.94 -8.62 6.39
N GLU A 5 1.69 -9.01 6.61
CA GLU A 5 0.55 -8.13 6.40
C GLU A 5 0.55 -7.08 7.51
N LEU A 6 0.51 -5.80 7.15
CA LEU A 6 0.31 -4.73 8.11
C LEU A 6 -1.10 -4.19 7.94
N VAL A 7 -1.87 -4.25 9.02
CA VAL A 7 -3.26 -3.77 9.09
C VAL A 7 -3.30 -2.62 10.09
N PHE A 8 -3.75 -1.46 9.63
CA PHE A 8 -3.85 -0.24 10.43
C PHE A 8 -4.93 0.69 9.89
N ASN A 9 -5.55 1.48 10.77
CA ASN A 9 -6.67 2.35 10.43
C ASN A 9 -6.34 3.85 10.43
N ASN A 10 -5.05 4.21 10.55
CA ASN A 10 -4.54 5.58 10.43
C ASN A 10 -3.06 5.55 10.02
N ASP A 11 -2.54 6.67 9.53
CA ASP A 11 -1.15 6.84 9.10
C ASP A 11 -0.32 7.72 10.06
N GLY A 12 -0.72 7.76 11.34
CA GLY A 12 -0.06 8.57 12.36
C GLY A 12 1.39 8.14 12.67
N PRO A 13 2.15 8.97 13.43
CA PRO A 13 3.59 8.76 13.65
C PRO A 13 3.97 7.39 14.21
N GLU A 14 3.13 6.79 15.06
CA GLU A 14 3.39 5.47 15.62
C GLU A 14 3.28 4.37 14.56
N VAL A 15 2.26 4.41 13.69
CA VAL A 15 2.08 3.45 12.59
C VAL A 15 3.26 3.56 11.64
N LEU A 16 3.65 4.78 11.25
CA LEU A 16 4.82 5.01 10.40
C LEU A 16 6.10 4.41 11.00
N ARG A 17 6.32 4.62 12.30
CA ARG A 17 7.47 4.05 13.02
C ARG A 17 7.45 2.51 13.00
N LEU A 18 6.28 1.89 13.12
CA LEU A 18 6.14 0.43 13.07
C LEU A 18 6.38 -0.12 11.67
N ILE A 19 5.86 0.53 10.63
CA ILE A 19 6.14 0.21 9.23
C ILE A 19 7.66 0.25 8.97
N ASP A 20 8.33 1.32 9.41
CA ASP A 20 9.78 1.48 9.25
C ASP A 20 10.56 0.40 10.00
N LYS A 21 10.08 -0.03 11.18
CA LYS A 21 10.69 -1.14 11.94
C LYS A 21 10.57 -2.48 11.22
N VAL A 22 9.41 -2.77 10.62
CA VAL A 22 9.23 -4.00 9.83
C VAL A 22 10.12 -3.95 8.60
N ARG A 23 10.17 -2.81 7.91
CA ARG A 23 11.05 -2.62 6.75
C ARG A 23 12.53 -2.81 7.10
N SER A 24 12.99 -2.20 8.20
CA SER A 24 14.40 -2.28 8.62
C SER A 24 14.83 -3.67 9.08
N SER A 25 13.86 -4.53 9.47
CA SER A 25 14.13 -5.94 9.77
C SER A 25 14.48 -6.79 8.54
N GLY A 26 14.29 -6.26 7.33
CA GLY A 26 14.47 -6.98 6.07
C GLY A 26 13.28 -7.87 5.68
N ALA A 27 12.20 -7.85 6.47
CA ALA A 27 10.96 -8.51 6.10
C ALA A 27 10.25 -7.77 4.95
N ARG A 28 9.52 -8.52 4.11
CA ARG A 28 8.69 -7.92 3.07
C ARG A 28 7.38 -7.41 3.67
N ILE A 29 6.95 -6.24 3.24
CA ILE A 29 5.67 -5.65 3.64
C ILE A 29 4.62 -6.00 2.59
N PHE A 30 3.46 -6.43 3.07
CA PHE A 30 2.24 -6.67 2.33
C PHE A 30 1.14 -5.76 2.92
N ILE A 31 0.41 -5.03 2.07
CA ILE A 31 -0.71 -4.17 2.45
C ILE A 31 -1.97 -4.58 1.69
N ASN A 32 -3.11 -4.55 2.37
CA ASN A 32 -4.43 -4.76 1.81
C ASN A 32 -5.10 -3.39 1.59
N SER A 33 -5.37 -3.02 0.33
CA SER A 33 -5.93 -1.73 -0.06
C SER A 33 -7.46 -1.75 -0.25
N LEU A 34 -8.16 -2.79 0.23
CA LEU A 34 -9.60 -2.91 0.01
C LEU A 34 -10.41 -1.83 0.73
N TRP A 35 -10.07 -1.52 1.98
CA TRP A 35 -10.87 -0.64 2.85
C TRP A 35 -9.98 0.28 3.69
N PRO A 36 -10.44 1.50 4.03
CA PRO A 36 -9.66 2.47 4.81
C PRO A 36 -9.07 1.92 6.11
N GLU A 37 -9.79 1.04 6.81
CA GLU A 37 -9.39 0.48 8.10
C GLU A 37 -8.24 -0.54 8.01
N LEU A 38 -7.91 -0.97 6.79
CA LEU A 38 -6.84 -1.94 6.54
C LEU A 38 -5.51 -1.27 6.18
N CYS A 39 -5.57 -0.03 5.69
CA CYS A 39 -4.43 0.70 5.13
C CYS A 39 -4.44 2.19 5.47
N GLY A 40 -5.08 2.61 6.56
CA GLY A 40 -5.07 3.98 7.05
C GLY A 40 -5.68 5.02 6.10
N GLY A 41 -6.67 4.64 5.28
CA GLY A 41 -7.28 5.52 4.27
C GLY A 41 -6.51 5.61 2.94
N HIS A 42 -5.60 4.68 2.69
CA HIS A 42 -4.91 4.51 1.40
C HIS A 42 -5.53 3.37 0.58
N ASP A 43 -6.85 3.37 0.46
CA ASP A 43 -7.67 2.29 -0.11
C ASP A 43 -7.93 2.48 -1.63
N ASP A 44 -8.57 1.47 -2.22
CA ASP A 44 -8.85 1.38 -3.66
C ASP A 44 -9.88 2.43 -4.13
N ASP A 45 -10.87 2.79 -3.31
CA ASP A 45 -11.85 3.82 -3.68
C ASP A 45 -11.19 5.20 -3.70
N ARG A 46 -10.25 5.49 -2.78
CA ARG A 46 -9.41 6.69 -2.89
C ARG A 46 -8.57 6.72 -4.17
N ALA A 47 -7.99 5.58 -4.54
CA ALA A 47 -7.18 5.49 -5.75
C ALA A 47 -8.00 5.74 -7.03
N VAL A 48 -9.20 5.15 -7.09
CA VAL A 48 -10.00 5.08 -8.32
C VAL A 48 -11.10 6.13 -8.36
N GLU A 49 -11.97 6.17 -7.35
CA GLU A 49 -13.17 7.00 -7.32
C GLU A 49 -12.85 8.46 -7.00
N LEU A 50 -11.86 8.70 -6.12
CA LEU A 50 -11.36 10.05 -5.85
C LEU A 50 -10.26 10.50 -6.82
N HIS A 51 -9.82 9.61 -7.71
CA HIS A 51 -8.74 9.85 -8.66
C HIS A 51 -7.41 10.24 -7.99
N GLU A 52 -7.11 9.67 -6.82
CA GLU A 52 -5.88 9.93 -6.06
C GLU A 52 -4.96 8.68 -5.96
N PRO A 53 -4.55 8.04 -7.08
CA PRO A 53 -3.79 6.79 -7.02
C PRO A 53 -2.40 6.96 -6.41
N ASP A 54 -1.82 8.17 -6.46
CA ASP A 54 -0.54 8.48 -5.81
C ASP A 54 -0.67 8.63 -4.29
N GLU A 55 -1.80 9.16 -3.82
CA GLU A 55 -2.09 9.27 -2.39
C GLU A 55 -2.52 7.92 -1.79
N SER A 56 -2.96 6.95 -2.60
CA SER A 56 -3.30 5.59 -2.17
C SER A 56 -2.18 4.59 -2.49
N TRP A 57 -2.22 3.96 -3.67
CA TRP A 57 -1.24 2.95 -4.08
C TRP A 57 0.20 3.50 -4.09
N GLY A 58 0.39 4.74 -4.54
CA GLY A 58 1.69 5.41 -4.54
C GLY A 58 2.27 5.54 -3.14
N TRP A 59 1.45 5.92 -2.16
CA TRP A 59 1.84 5.99 -0.75
C TRP A 59 2.22 4.61 -0.21
N ILE A 60 1.40 3.58 -0.47
CA ILE A 60 1.67 2.19 -0.04
C ILE A 60 3.02 1.70 -0.57
N ILE A 61 3.30 1.94 -1.85
CA ILE A 61 4.58 1.58 -2.49
C ILE A 61 5.73 2.39 -1.90
N GLY A 62 5.53 3.70 -1.68
CA GLY A 62 6.50 4.61 -1.07
C GLY A 62 6.91 4.19 0.34
N ARG A 63 6.03 3.50 1.08
CA ARG A 63 6.35 2.91 2.38
C ARG A 63 7.17 1.62 2.29
N GLY A 64 7.38 1.09 1.09
CA GLY A 64 8.23 -0.07 0.82
C GLY A 64 7.47 -1.38 0.71
N ALA A 65 6.13 -1.34 0.57
CA ALA A 65 5.34 -2.52 0.28
C ALA A 65 5.85 -3.21 -1.01
N LYS A 66 5.88 -4.54 -0.98
CA LYS A 66 6.26 -5.39 -2.13
C LYS A 66 5.10 -6.25 -2.63
N LEU A 67 3.98 -6.21 -1.92
CA LEU A 67 2.74 -6.89 -2.27
C LEU A 67 1.57 -5.98 -1.88
N ILE A 68 0.60 -5.86 -2.77
CA ILE A 68 -0.66 -5.14 -2.53
C ILE A 68 -1.80 -6.10 -2.89
N GLN A 69 -2.76 -6.26 -1.98
CA GLN A 69 -4.02 -6.95 -2.27
C GLN A 69 -5.08 -5.89 -2.51
N THR A 70 -5.74 -5.96 -3.66
CA THR A 70 -6.65 -4.95 -4.19
C THR A 70 -7.88 -5.64 -4.82
N ASP A 71 -9.03 -4.96 -4.84
CA ASP A 71 -10.20 -5.35 -5.64
C ASP A 71 -10.27 -4.63 -7.00
N ARG A 72 -9.27 -3.77 -7.30
CA ARG A 72 -9.08 -3.08 -8.58
C ARG A 72 -7.81 -3.57 -9.31
N PRO A 73 -7.57 -4.89 -9.48
CA PRO A 73 -6.28 -5.42 -9.95
C PRO A 73 -5.86 -4.92 -11.33
N ALA A 74 -6.80 -4.71 -12.26
CA ALA A 74 -6.49 -4.19 -13.59
C ALA A 74 -5.99 -2.74 -13.52
N LEU A 75 -6.67 -1.88 -12.76
CA LEU A 75 -6.31 -0.47 -12.61
C LEU A 75 -5.00 -0.29 -11.83
N LEU A 76 -4.77 -1.11 -10.80
CA LEU A 76 -3.49 -1.15 -10.11
C LEU A 76 -2.36 -1.57 -11.07
N LEU A 77 -2.57 -2.59 -11.90
CA LEU A 77 -1.56 -3.00 -12.89
C LEU A 77 -1.26 -1.89 -13.90
N ASP A 78 -2.27 -1.18 -14.39
CA ASP A 78 -2.08 -0.05 -15.30
C ASP A 78 -1.28 1.08 -14.65
N TYR A 79 -1.62 1.43 -13.41
CA TYR A 79 -0.87 2.40 -12.60
C TYR A 79 0.59 1.99 -12.42
N LEU A 80 0.85 0.73 -12.02
CA LEU A 80 2.19 0.22 -11.81
C LEU A 80 3.01 0.19 -13.10
N ARG A 81 2.42 -0.23 -14.23
CA ARG A 81 3.09 -0.27 -15.54
C ARG A 81 3.42 1.12 -16.04
N ALA A 82 2.49 2.08 -15.92
CA ALA A 82 2.73 3.47 -16.26
C ALA A 82 3.91 4.07 -15.47
N LYS A 83 4.08 3.64 -14.22
CA LYS A 83 5.21 4.02 -13.36
C LYS A 83 6.45 3.14 -13.47
N LYS A 84 6.47 2.14 -14.35
CA LYS A 84 7.57 1.15 -14.50
C LYS A 84 7.87 0.37 -13.22
N LEU A 85 6.85 0.11 -12.42
CA LEU A 85 6.89 -0.66 -11.17
C LEU A 85 6.41 -2.11 -11.37
N HIS A 86 5.86 -2.44 -12.55
CA HIS A 86 5.44 -3.79 -12.93
C HIS A 86 5.58 -3.98 -14.45
N ASN A 87 5.78 -5.23 -14.88
CA ASN A 87 5.91 -5.65 -16.29
C ASN A 87 4.57 -5.87 -16.99
#